data_AF-A0A849I1F6-F1
#
_entry.id   AF-A0A849I1F6-F1
#
_cell.length_a   1.000
_cell.length_b   1.000
_cell.length_c   1.000
_cell.angle_alpha   90.00
_cell.angle_beta   90.00
_cell.angle_gamma   90.00
#
_symmetry.space_group_name_H-M   'P 1'
#
loop_
_entity.id
_entity.type
_entity.pdbx_description
1 polymer ?
#
loop_
_entity_poly.entity_id
_entity_poly.type
_entity_poly.pdbx_seq_one_letter_code
_entity_poly.pdbx_strand_id
1 'polypeptide(L)'
;MDKDGWQGFLELCLAAKDKQILSELFVLLLTAEEKASLESRYHIIKSLLEQKKSQRQIAEDFNVSIATITRGSNELKRISPALREFLINKFLG
;
A
#
# COMPACT_ATOMS: atom_id res chain seq x y z
N MET A 1 -20.17 -4.48 23.26
CA MET A 1 -18.84 -4.74 22.68
C MET A 1 -18.76 -3.92 21.43
N ASP A 2 -17.89 -2.91 21.41
CA ASP A 2 -17.71 -2.03 20.25
C ASP A 2 -17.47 -2.87 19.01
N LYS A 3 -18.44 -2.87 18.11
CA LYS A 3 -18.49 -3.72 16.92
C LYS A 3 -17.79 -3.06 15.73
N ASP A 4 -16.88 -2.11 15.94
CA ASP A 4 -16.36 -1.35 14.81
C ASP A 4 -14.94 -0.79 14.95
N GLY A 5 -14.01 -1.58 15.51
CA GLY A 5 -12.61 -1.18 15.61
C GLY A 5 -11.97 -0.81 14.26
N TRP A 6 -12.34 -1.50 13.17
CA TRP A 6 -11.85 -1.19 11.82
C TRP A 6 -12.50 0.05 11.22
N GLN A 7 -13.82 0.19 11.31
CA GLN A 7 -14.50 1.38 10.79
C GLN A 7 -14.10 2.64 11.56
N GLY A 8 -13.97 2.57 12.88
CA GLY A 8 -13.48 3.68 13.70
C GLY A 8 -12.05 4.08 13.32
N PHE A 9 -11.18 3.11 12.99
CA PHE A 9 -9.85 3.40 12.45
C PHE A 9 -9.92 4.10 11.08
N LEU A 10 -10.80 3.66 10.18
CA LEU A 10 -11.00 4.31 8.88
C LEU A 10 -11.52 5.75 9.02
N GLU A 11 -12.51 5.98 9.88
CA GLU A 11 -13.05 7.30 10.18
C GLU A 11 -12.00 8.22 10.81
N LEU A 12 -11.16 7.69 11.70
CA LEU A 12 -10.04 8.42 12.28
C LEU A 12 -9.00 8.80 11.21
N CYS A 13 -8.66 7.90 10.30
CA CYS A 13 -7.75 8.20 9.19
C CYS A 13 -8.32 9.28 8.25
N LEU A 14 -9.63 9.23 7.97
CA LEU A 14 -10.31 10.23 7.14
C LEU A 14 -10.41 11.60 7.82
N ALA A 15 -10.47 11.64 9.16
CA ALA A 15 -10.52 12.87 9.95
C ALA A 15 -9.16 13.58 10.05
N ALA A 16 -8.03 12.90 9.80
CA ALA A 16 -6.71 13.51 9.75
C ALA A 16 -6.60 14.46 8.54
N LYS A 17 -6.71 15.77 8.80
CA LYS A 17 -6.87 16.82 7.77
C LYS A 17 -5.62 17.09 6.93
N ASP A 18 -4.47 16.60 7.37
CA ASP A 18 -3.21 16.78 6.67
C ASP A 18 -2.26 15.58 6.87
N LYS A 19 -1.19 15.58 6.07
CA LYS A 19 -0.17 14.53 6.07
C LYS A 19 0.59 14.43 7.41
N GLN A 20 0.78 15.55 8.11
CA GLN A 20 1.54 15.57 9.35
C GLN A 20 0.78 14.82 10.44
N ILE A 21 -0.49 15.17 10.65
CA ILE A 21 -1.36 14.50 11.63
C ILE A 21 -1.52 13.02 11.30
N LEU A 22 -1.74 12.67 10.03
CA LEU A 22 -1.85 11.26 9.64
C LEU A 22 -0.53 10.48 9.87
N SER A 23 0.62 11.13 9.65
CA SER A 23 1.93 10.52 9.89
C SER A 23 2.17 10.29 11.38
N GLU A 24 1.86 11.26 12.24
CA GLU A 24 1.97 11.12 13.70
C GLU A 24 1.03 10.02 14.22
N LEU A 25 -0.20 9.96 13.69
CA LEU A 25 -1.15 8.89 14.00
C LEU A 25 -0.59 7.51 13.68
N PHE A 26 0.01 7.31 12.50
CA PHE A 26 0.60 6.01 12.16
C PHE A 26 1.89 5.70 12.92
N VAL A 27 2.65 6.69 13.39
CA VAL A 27 3.77 6.45 14.31
C VAL A 27 3.26 5.93 15.66
N LEU A 28 2.09 6.37 16.11
CA LEU A 28 1.46 5.86 17.33
C LEU A 28 0.92 4.44 17.14
N LEU A 29 0.27 4.16 16.01
CA LEU A 29 -0.48 2.91 15.80
C LEU A 29 0.36 1.75 15.24
N LEU A 30 1.45 2.04 14.55
CA LEU A 30 2.28 1.04 13.87
C LEU A 30 3.64 0.93 14.55
N THR A 31 4.17 -0.28 14.57
CA THR A 31 5.58 -0.51 14.83
C THR A 31 6.45 0.00 13.66
N ALA A 32 7.73 0.22 13.92
CA ALA A 32 8.69 0.60 12.87
C ALA A 32 8.77 -0.44 11.74
N GLU A 33 8.65 -1.72 12.07
CA GLU A 33 8.66 -2.82 11.11
C GLU A 33 7.41 -2.84 10.23
N GLU A 34 6.23 -2.64 10.82
CA GLU A 34 4.96 -2.56 10.06
C GLU A 34 4.96 -1.35 9.11
N LYS A 35 5.46 -0.20 9.56
CA LYS A 35 5.63 0.99 8.72
C LYS A 35 6.56 0.71 7.53
N ALA A 36 7.72 0.11 7.77
CA ALA A 36 8.66 -0.26 6.70
C ALA A 36 8.05 -1.29 5.73
N SER A 37 7.24 -2.24 6.23
CA SER A 37 6.52 -3.20 5.40
C SER A 37 5.50 -2.52 4.47
N LEU A 38 4.73 -1.54 4.99
CA LEU A 38 3.78 -0.76 4.20
C LEU A 38 4.48 0.08 3.12
N GLU A 39 5.62 0.69 3.44
CA GLU A 39 6.45 1.43 2.48
C GLU A 39 6.96 0.53 1.35
N SER A 40 7.51 -0.63 1.68
CA SER A 40 7.94 -1.63 0.69
C SER A 40 6.78 -2.06 -0.22
N ARG A 41 5.61 -2.36 0.37
CA ARG A 41 4.40 -2.72 -0.41
C ARG A 41 3.93 -1.59 -1.32
N TYR A 42 3.96 -0.35 -0.84
CA TYR A 42 3.64 0.82 -1.67
C TYR A 42 4.51 0.87 -2.93
N HIS A 43 5.83 0.72 -2.77
CA HIS A 43 6.76 0.77 -3.90
C HIS A 43 6.64 -0.44 -4.84
N ILE A 44 6.39 -1.64 -4.31
CA ILE A 44 6.14 -2.85 -5.11
C ILE A 44 4.88 -2.65 -5.97
N ILE A 45 3.78 -2.19 -5.38
CA ILE A 45 2.51 -1.99 -6.09
C ILE A 45 2.66 -0.93 -7.18
N LYS A 46 3.34 0.18 -6.88
CA LYS A 46 3.66 1.21 -7.88
C LYS A 46 4.48 0.64 -9.05
N SER A 47 5.55 -0.10 -8.76
CA SER A 47 6.42 -0.69 -9.78
C SER A 47 5.69 -1.73 -10.65
N LEU A 48 4.80 -2.52 -10.05
CA LEU A 48 3.94 -3.47 -10.76
C LEU A 48 2.95 -2.77 -11.69
N LEU A 49 2.38 -1.62 -11.28
CA LEU A 49 1.46 -0.83 -12.11
C LEU A 49 2.18 -0.14 -13.27
N GLU A 50 3.40 0.36 -13.03
CA GLU A 50 4.23 1.01 -14.05
C GLU A 50 4.67 0.06 -15.17
N GLN A 51 4.78 -1.25 -14.91
CA GLN A 51 5.15 -2.28 -15.89
C GLN A 51 6.49 -2.04 -16.62
N LYS A 52 7.38 -1.20 -16.06
CA LYS A 52 8.71 -0.88 -16.63
C LYS A 52 9.77 -1.93 -16.33
N LYS A 53 9.56 -2.74 -15.29
CA LYS A 53 10.50 -3.77 -14.81
C LYS A 53 9.82 -5.12 -14.76
N SER A 54 10.57 -6.19 -15.02
CA SER A 54 10.10 -7.55 -14.79
C SER A 54 9.88 -7.81 -13.29
N GLN A 55 9.02 -8.77 -12.95
CA GLN A 55 8.78 -9.13 -11.55
C GLN A 55 10.06 -9.56 -10.81
N ARG A 56 11.00 -10.18 -11.53
CA ARG A 56 12.30 -10.55 -10.98
C ARG A 56 13.15 -9.33 -10.62
N GLN A 57 13.22 -8.33 -11.50
CA GLN A 57 13.93 -7.08 -11.21
C GLN A 57 13.30 -6.34 -10.03
N ILE A 58 11.97 -6.31 -9.93
CA ILE A 58 11.27 -5.73 -8.78
C ILE A 58 11.63 -6.48 -7.49
N ALA A 59 11.67 -7.82 -7.53
CA ALA A 59 12.06 -8.63 -6.37
C ALA A 59 13.49 -8.31 -5.89
N GLU A 60 14.42 -8.16 -6.84
CA GLU A 60 15.82 -7.78 -6.59
C GLU A 60 15.92 -6.36 -6.01
N ASP A 61 15.24 -5.38 -6.60
CA ASP A 61 15.25 -3.97 -6.15
C ASP A 61 14.76 -3.80 -4.70
N PHE A 62 13.72 -4.54 -4.32
CA PHE A 62 13.10 -4.44 -2.99
C PHE A 62 13.63 -5.49 -2.00
N ASN A 63 14.61 -6.31 -2.40
CA ASN A 63 15.16 -7.41 -1.60
C ASN A 63 14.07 -8.32 -1.01
N VAL A 64 13.10 -8.71 -1.86
CA VAL A 64 12.01 -9.63 -1.50
C VAL A 64 11.99 -10.85 -2.40
N SER A 65 11.29 -11.90 -1.98
CA SER A 65 11.12 -13.08 -2.83
C SER A 65 10.29 -12.78 -4.09
N ILE A 66 10.57 -13.48 -5.18
CA ILE A 66 9.71 -13.43 -6.37
C ILE A 66 8.26 -13.82 -6.05
N ALA A 67 8.05 -14.74 -5.09
CA ALA A 67 6.72 -15.14 -4.64
C ALA A 67 5.93 -13.97 -4.02
N THR A 68 6.62 -13.07 -3.30
CA THR A 68 6.03 -11.82 -2.76
C THR A 68 5.52 -10.94 -3.90
N ILE A 69 6.31 -10.80 -4.98
CA ILE A 69 5.94 -10.00 -6.15
C ILE A 69 4.78 -10.66 -6.92
N THR A 70 4.83 -11.98 -7.13
CA THR A 70 3.77 -12.75 -7.78
C THR A 70 2.44 -12.60 -7.05
N ARG A 71 2.46 -12.66 -5.71
CA ARG A 71 1.27 -12.41 -4.88
C ARG A 71 0.74 -11.00 -5.11
N GLY A 72 1.59 -9.98 -5.03
CA GLY A 72 1.19 -8.59 -5.28
C GLY A 72 0.58 -8.37 -6.66
N SER A 73 1.17 -8.97 -7.70
CA SER A 73 0.63 -8.91 -9.07
C SER A 73 -0.74 -9.57 -9.20
N ASN A 74 -0.98 -10.67 -8.49
CA ASN A 74 -2.28 -11.35 -8.50
C ASN A 74 -3.34 -10.58 -7.71
N GLU A 75 -3.00 -9.96 -6.58
CA GLU A 75 -3.93 -9.08 -5.84
C GLU A 75 -4.33 -7.87 -6.69
N LEU A 76 -3.39 -7.26 -7.43
CA LEU A 76 -3.68 -6.16 -8.36
C LEU A 76 -4.63 -6.52 -9.51
N LYS A 77 -4.78 -7.81 -9.85
CA LYS A 77 -5.77 -8.25 -10.84
C LYS A 77 -7.17 -8.40 -10.25
N ARG A 78 -7.28 -8.45 -8.91
CA ARG A 78 -8.53 -8.71 -8.17
C ARG A 78 -9.15 -7.46 -7.57
N ILE A 79 -8.44 -6.33 -7.56
CA ILE A 79 -8.98 -5.06 -7.06
C ILE A 79 -10.16 -4.58 -7.91
N SER A 80 -11.02 -3.76 -7.32
CA SER A 80 -12.15 -3.15 -8.04
C SER A 80 -11.66 -2.22 -9.17
N PRO A 81 -12.45 -2.05 -10.24
CA PRO A 81 -12.12 -1.11 -11.31
C PRO A 81 -11.87 0.31 -10.80
N ALA A 82 -12.68 0.78 -9.84
CA ALA A 82 -12.55 2.11 -9.25
C ALA A 82 -11.22 2.30 -8.50
N LEU A 83 -10.78 1.29 -7.72
CA LEU A 83 -9.48 1.37 -7.04
C LEU A 83 -8.33 1.33 -8.06
N ARG A 84 -8.46 0.51 -9.10
CA ARG A 84 -7.46 0.44 -10.17
C ARG A 84 -7.28 1.77 -10.88
N GLU A 85 -8.38 2.41 -11.26
CA GLU A 85 -8.37 3.73 -11.90
C GLU A 85 -7.77 4.80 -10.98
N PHE A 86 -8.17 4.82 -9.70
CA PHE A 86 -7.58 5.72 -8.70
C PHE A 86 -6.05 5.56 -8.60
N LEU A 87 -5.55 4.33 -8.52
CA LEU A 87 -4.12 4.05 -8.42
C LEU A 87 -3.36 4.45 -9.70
N ILE A 88 -3.92 4.17 -10.88
CA ILE A 88 -3.34 4.59 -12.16
C ILE A 88 -3.23 6.12 -12.20
N ASN A 89 -4.31 6.84 -11.89
CA ASN A 89 -4.31 8.30 -11.90
C ASN A 89 -3.34 8.90 -10.88
N LYS A 90 -3.11 8.23 -9.74
CA LYS A 90 -2.17 8.72 -8.71
C LYS A 90 -0.70 8.40 -8.98
N PHE A 91 -0.39 7.35 -9.73
CA PHE A 91 0.99 6.92 -9.99
C PHE A 91 1.50 7.20 -11.39
N LEU A 92 0.60 7.23 -12.38
CA LEU A 92 0.92 7.35 -13.80
C LEU A 92 0.33 8.61 -14.46
N GLY A 93 -0.62 9.27 -13.79
CA GLY A 93 -1.13 10.60 -14.16
C GLY A 93 -0.27 11.70 -13.56
#